data_AF-A0A1Z4R2Z2-F1
#
_entry.id   AF-A0A1Z4R2Z2-F1
#
_cell.length_a   1.000
_cell.length_b   1.000
_cell.length_c   1.000
_cell.angle_alpha   90.00
_cell.angle_beta   90.00
_cell.angle_gamma   90.00
#
_symmetry.space_group_name_H-M   'P 1'
#
loop_
_entity.id
_entity.type
_entity.pdbx_description
1 polymer ?
#
loop_
_entity_poly.entity_id
_entity_poly.type
_entity_poly.pdbx_seq_one_letter_code
_entity_poly.pdbx_strand_id
1 'polypeptide(L)'
;MKEVLGFIEKKKQELAQTQFIKFLQDKSVDPRQRLAWIPAFAFFPMMFKDFNEIVIRKEPADSELQEILNQHTYEDAQHWVWFLQDMKLMGYDSPINYTDTLKFLWGEENIKLRQWAYKIFSICPPEEDILMKLVVVESIEAAGNCAFVEFSQIAKELQEITKHRYLYFGAFHLAKETGHLLVNMDSIEHFIEAIQLTAAQKEKAFTLVEKVFAYCAEAMDEMLRFAQKHTYDQPFITMDGIKQSGTSISVTKAEALHKCGMSAIRLT
;
A
#
# COMPACT_ATOMS: atom_id res chain seq x y z
N MET A 1 -13.98 3.13 -23.32
CA MET A 1 -13.29 2.58 -22.14
C MET A 1 -12.44 1.37 -22.49
N LYS A 2 -12.96 0.44 -23.30
CA LYS A 2 -12.24 -0.77 -23.76
C LYS A 2 -10.74 -0.61 -24.09
N GLU A 3 -10.36 0.41 -24.85
CA GLU A 3 -8.94 0.65 -25.17
C GLU A 3 -8.10 1.08 -23.96
N VAL A 4 -8.68 1.81 -23.02
CA VAL A 4 -8.02 2.19 -21.76
C VAL A 4 -7.84 0.97 -20.87
N LEU A 5 -8.86 0.11 -20.74
CA LEU A 5 -8.76 -1.16 -20.00
C LEU A 5 -7.70 -2.09 -20.60
N GLY A 6 -7.64 -2.20 -21.93
CA GLY A 6 -6.57 -2.95 -22.61
C GLY A 6 -5.18 -2.38 -22.34
N PHE A 7 -5.06 -1.06 -22.16
CA PHE A 7 -3.79 -0.43 -21.79
C PHE A 7 -3.44 -0.62 -20.31
N ILE A 8 -4.43 -0.61 -19.40
CA ILE A 8 -4.24 -0.98 -18.00
C ILE A 8 -3.69 -2.41 -17.90
N GLU A 9 -4.27 -3.36 -18.62
CA GLU A 9 -3.79 -4.75 -18.62
C GLU A 9 -2.35 -4.86 -19.17
N LYS A 10 -2.03 -4.14 -20.26
CA LYS A 10 -0.65 -4.05 -20.75
C LYS A 10 0.31 -3.52 -19.67
N LYS A 11 -0.08 -2.45 -18.98
CA LYS A 11 0.76 -1.82 -17.94
C LYS A 11 0.92 -2.71 -16.71
N LYS A 12 -0.10 -3.48 -16.35
CA LYS A 12 -0.04 -4.53 -15.33
C LYS A 12 0.99 -5.61 -15.69
N GLN A 13 1.00 -6.06 -16.94
CA GLN A 13 2.00 -7.04 -17.41
C GLN A 13 3.42 -6.49 -17.38
N GLU A 14 3.62 -5.20 -17.71
CA GLU A 14 4.91 -4.51 -17.55
C GLU A 14 5.34 -4.45 -16.08
N LEU A 15 4.44 -4.10 -15.17
CA LEU A 15 4.69 -4.00 -13.73
C LEU A 15 5.07 -5.36 -13.11
N ALA A 16 4.46 -6.45 -13.59
CA ALA A 16 4.76 -7.81 -13.16
C ALA A 16 6.21 -8.25 -13.44
N GLN A 17 6.97 -7.52 -14.27
CA GLN A 17 8.37 -7.83 -14.59
C GLN A 17 9.39 -7.10 -13.71
N THR A 18 8.94 -6.26 -12.77
CA THR A 18 9.80 -5.47 -11.88
C THR A 18 10.64 -6.35 -10.95
N GLN A 19 11.72 -5.78 -10.42
CA GLN A 19 12.63 -6.49 -9.51
C GLN A 19 11.95 -6.82 -8.18
N PHE A 20 11.03 -5.98 -7.71
CA PHE A 20 10.25 -6.26 -6.52
C PHE A 20 9.42 -7.54 -6.67
N ILE A 21 8.69 -7.71 -7.78
CA ILE A 21 7.92 -8.93 -8.04
C ILE A 21 8.82 -10.16 -8.10
N LYS A 22 9.98 -10.07 -8.76
CA LYS A 22 10.98 -11.15 -8.78
C LYS A 22 11.51 -11.48 -7.37
N PHE A 23 11.72 -10.48 -6.53
CA PHE A 23 12.12 -10.67 -5.14
C PHE A 23 11.04 -11.39 -4.32
N LEU A 24 9.75 -11.07 -4.52
CA LEU A 24 8.65 -11.79 -3.87
C LEU A 24 8.57 -13.27 -4.29
N GLN A 25 8.92 -13.57 -5.54
CA GLN A 25 8.94 -14.92 -6.10
C GLN A 25 10.13 -15.77 -5.64
N ASP A 26 11.21 -15.15 -5.15
CA ASP A 26 12.44 -15.84 -4.77
C ASP A 26 12.28 -16.67 -3.49
N LYS A 27 12.05 -17.98 -3.67
CA LYS A 27 11.89 -18.95 -2.58
C LYS A 27 13.18 -19.22 -1.79
N SER A 28 14.34 -18.72 -2.24
CA SER A 28 15.56 -18.78 -1.43
C SER A 28 15.56 -17.79 -0.27
N VAL A 29 14.68 -16.77 -0.33
CA VAL A 29 14.49 -15.77 0.72
C VAL A 29 13.33 -16.19 1.64
N ASP A 30 13.56 -16.12 2.96
CA ASP A 30 12.54 -16.39 3.96
C ASP A 30 11.26 -15.58 3.67
N PRO A 31 10.05 -16.19 3.70
CA PRO A 31 8.81 -15.49 3.41
C PRO A 31 8.56 -14.27 4.32
N ARG A 32 9.04 -14.28 5.56
CA ARG A 32 8.96 -13.13 6.47
C ARG A 32 9.83 -11.97 5.98
N GLN A 33 11.01 -12.28 5.46
CA GLN A 33 11.91 -11.28 4.91
C GLN A 33 11.38 -10.67 3.61
N ARG A 34 10.71 -11.46 2.76
CA ARG A 34 10.02 -10.96 1.56
C ARG A 34 8.88 -9.98 1.87
N LEU A 35 8.39 -9.98 3.12
CA LEU A 35 7.35 -9.07 3.63
C LEU A 35 7.87 -8.05 4.66
N ALA A 36 9.19 -7.90 4.83
CA ALA A 36 9.77 -6.98 5.82
C ALA A 36 9.46 -5.49 5.54
N TRP A 37 9.01 -5.15 4.33
CA TRP A 37 8.61 -3.81 3.91
C TRP A 37 7.23 -3.37 4.37
N ILE A 38 6.38 -4.29 4.84
CA ILE A 38 4.98 -4.01 5.20
C ILE A 38 4.84 -2.83 6.18
N PRO A 39 5.64 -2.70 7.25
CA PRO A 39 5.53 -1.56 8.16
C PRO A 39 5.73 -0.21 7.46
N ALA A 40 6.66 -0.13 6.50
CA ALA A 40 6.93 1.09 5.74
C ALA A 40 5.76 1.45 4.79
N PHE A 41 5.03 0.43 4.32
CA PHE A 41 3.87 0.58 3.45
C PHE A 41 2.58 0.98 4.21
N ALA A 42 2.57 0.90 5.54
CA ALA A 42 1.37 1.13 6.36
C ALA A 42 0.61 2.43 6.06
N PHE A 43 1.30 3.48 5.59
CA PHE A 43 0.64 4.72 5.20
C PHE A 43 -0.40 4.53 4.08
N PHE A 44 -0.12 3.67 3.11
CA PHE A 44 -0.98 3.52 1.93
C PHE A 44 -2.34 2.87 2.23
N PRO A 45 -2.44 1.70 2.90
CA PRO A 45 -3.75 1.12 3.23
C PRO A 45 -4.62 2.04 4.09
N MET A 46 -4.00 2.79 5.01
CA MET A 46 -4.69 3.75 5.86
C MET A 46 -5.20 4.94 5.05
N MET A 47 -4.39 5.46 4.12
CA MET A 47 -4.76 6.57 3.24
C MET A 47 -5.76 6.14 2.16
N PHE A 48 -5.72 4.89 1.71
CA PHE A 48 -6.60 4.40 0.64
C PHE A 48 -8.06 4.36 1.08
N LYS A 49 -8.32 4.11 2.38
CA LYS A 49 -9.63 4.37 2.99
C LYS A 49 -10.09 5.81 2.73
N ASP A 50 -9.25 6.78 3.06
CA ASP A 50 -9.58 8.19 2.91
C ASP A 50 -9.73 8.60 1.44
N PHE A 51 -8.92 8.03 0.53
CA PHE A 51 -9.08 8.23 -0.91
C PHE A 51 -10.47 7.77 -1.39
N ASN A 52 -10.89 6.57 -0.99
CA ASN A 52 -12.22 6.05 -1.32
C ASN A 52 -13.35 6.93 -0.78
N GLU A 53 -13.25 7.36 0.49
CA GLU A 53 -14.31 8.13 1.15
C GLU A 53 -14.38 9.60 0.73
N ILE A 54 -13.24 10.25 0.48
CA ILE A 54 -13.14 11.70 0.27
C ILE A 54 -13.08 12.05 -1.22
N VAL A 55 -12.46 11.20 -2.04
CA VAL A 55 -12.23 11.49 -3.46
C VAL A 55 -13.22 10.77 -4.34
N ILE A 56 -13.38 9.46 -4.17
CA ILE A 56 -14.13 8.63 -5.13
C ILE A 56 -15.63 8.66 -4.84
N ARG A 57 -16.02 8.45 -3.58
CA ARG A 57 -17.42 8.40 -3.17
C ARG A 57 -18.11 9.74 -3.36
N LYS A 58 -19.35 9.71 -3.84
CA LYS A 58 -20.22 10.90 -3.94
C LYS A 58 -21.65 10.54 -3.59
N GLU A 59 -22.18 11.14 -2.53
CA GLU A 59 -23.55 10.91 -2.06
C GLU A 59 -24.38 12.20 -2.08
N PRO A 60 -25.62 12.17 -2.61
CA PRO A 60 -26.25 11.05 -3.31
C PRO A 60 -25.58 10.76 -4.67
N ALA A 61 -25.63 9.51 -5.13
CA ALA A 61 -25.25 9.14 -6.49
C ALA A 61 -26.12 9.90 -7.52
N ASP A 62 -25.49 10.41 -8.59
CA ASP A 62 -26.14 11.15 -9.66
C ASP A 62 -26.20 10.38 -10.99
N SER A 63 -25.65 9.17 -11.01
CA SER A 63 -25.59 8.29 -12.17
C SER A 63 -25.44 6.82 -11.73
N GLU A 64 -25.81 5.89 -12.60
CA GLU A 64 -25.60 4.45 -12.39
C GLU A 64 -24.12 4.12 -12.17
N LEU A 65 -23.22 4.80 -12.89
CA LEU A 65 -21.79 4.64 -12.68
C LEU A 65 -21.33 5.11 -11.30
N GLN A 66 -21.90 6.20 -10.77
CA GLN A 66 -21.57 6.67 -9.43
C GLN A 66 -22.08 5.70 -8.35
N GLU A 67 -23.22 5.05 -8.57
CA GLU A 67 -23.72 4.01 -7.67
C GLU A 67 -22.75 2.81 -7.61
N ILE A 68 -22.27 2.35 -8.77
CA ILE A 68 -21.28 1.27 -8.88
C ILE A 68 -19.98 1.66 -8.15
N LEU A 69 -19.46 2.86 -8.40
CA LEU A 69 -18.26 3.36 -7.71
C LEU A 69 -18.49 3.54 -6.20
N ASN A 70 -19.65 4.02 -5.77
CA ASN A 70 -19.94 4.15 -4.34
C ASN A 70 -19.94 2.77 -3.66
N GLN A 71 -20.58 1.76 -4.26
CA GLN A 71 -20.56 0.38 -3.75
C GLN A 71 -19.15 -0.16 -3.60
N HIS A 72 -18.30 0.02 -4.62
CA HIS A 72 -16.89 -0.30 -4.55
C HIS A 72 -16.20 0.38 -3.35
N THR A 73 -16.38 1.70 -3.20
CA THR A 73 -15.72 2.44 -2.10
C THR A 73 -16.17 2.02 -0.70
N TYR A 74 -17.39 1.48 -0.54
CA TYR A 74 -17.86 0.97 0.75
C TYR A 74 -17.12 -0.30 1.17
N GLU A 75 -16.77 -1.15 0.21
CA GLU A 75 -15.97 -2.34 0.44
C GLU A 75 -14.50 -1.97 0.72
N ASP A 76 -13.86 -1.29 -0.22
CA ASP A 76 -12.42 -1.01 -0.18
C ASP A 76 -11.98 -0.17 1.03
N ALA A 77 -12.84 0.76 1.46
CA ALA A 77 -12.59 1.58 2.64
C ALA A 77 -12.54 0.76 3.96
N GLN A 78 -12.87 -0.53 3.94
CA GLN A 78 -12.78 -1.41 5.11
C GLN A 78 -11.51 -2.28 5.13
N HIS A 79 -10.73 -2.32 4.04
CA HIS A 79 -9.60 -3.25 3.91
C HIS A 79 -8.47 -2.96 4.91
N TRP A 80 -8.34 -1.72 5.39
CA TRP A 80 -7.34 -1.34 6.41
C TRP A 80 -7.46 -2.15 7.71
N VAL A 81 -8.66 -2.63 8.07
CA VAL A 81 -8.85 -3.47 9.25
C VAL A 81 -8.13 -4.81 9.10
N TRP A 82 -8.18 -5.40 7.90
CA TRP A 82 -7.45 -6.63 7.60
C TRP A 82 -5.94 -6.39 7.64
N PHE A 83 -5.48 -5.23 7.16
CA PHE A 83 -4.07 -4.86 7.21
C PHE A 83 -3.56 -4.81 8.66
N LEU A 84 -4.30 -4.15 9.57
CA LEU A 84 -3.93 -4.09 10.99
C LEU A 84 -3.94 -5.47 11.65
N GLN A 85 -4.88 -6.33 11.29
CA GLN A 85 -4.91 -7.71 11.78
C GLN A 85 -3.65 -8.47 11.34
N ASP A 86 -3.26 -8.36 10.07
CA ASP A 86 -2.05 -9.02 9.56
C ASP A 86 -0.78 -8.45 10.21
N MET A 87 -0.69 -7.13 10.40
CA MET A 87 0.41 -6.49 11.13
C MET A 87 0.59 -7.08 12.53
N LYS A 88 -0.50 -7.30 13.25
CA LYS A 88 -0.48 -7.93 14.57
C LYS A 88 0.00 -9.37 14.51
N LEU A 89 -0.51 -10.17 13.56
CA LEU A 89 -0.11 -11.57 13.39
C LEU A 89 1.35 -11.72 12.93
N MET A 90 1.92 -10.71 12.29
CA MET A 90 3.32 -10.65 11.91
C MET A 90 4.25 -10.16 13.04
N GLY A 91 3.71 -9.76 14.19
CA GLY A 91 4.47 -9.33 15.36
C GLY A 91 4.81 -7.84 15.39
N TYR A 92 4.23 -7.03 14.51
CA TYR A 92 4.50 -5.59 14.43
C TYR A 92 3.67 -4.75 15.43
N ASP A 93 2.76 -5.36 16.18
CA ASP A 93 1.95 -4.74 17.24
C ASP A 93 2.68 -4.75 18.61
N SER A 94 3.97 -4.41 18.60
CA SER A 94 4.80 -4.35 19.81
C SER A 94 4.75 -2.94 20.43
N PRO A 95 4.87 -2.80 21.77
CA PRO A 95 4.94 -1.49 22.41
C PRO A 95 6.13 -0.66 21.89
N ILE A 96 5.84 0.47 21.26
CA ILE A 96 6.82 1.46 20.77
C ILE A 96 6.38 2.83 21.28
N ASN A 97 7.34 3.72 21.58
CA ASN A 97 7.01 5.08 21.96
C ASN A 97 6.23 5.76 20.83
N TYR A 98 5.14 6.42 21.18
CA TYR A 98 4.29 7.10 20.18
C TYR A 98 5.09 8.06 19.27
N THR A 99 6.05 8.80 19.85
CA THR A 99 6.92 9.70 19.07
C THR A 99 7.84 8.98 18.10
N ASP A 100 8.28 7.77 18.42
CA ASP A 100 9.14 6.97 17.53
C ASP A 100 8.30 6.35 16.41
N THR A 101 7.06 5.95 16.69
CA THR A 101 6.09 5.56 15.66
C THR A 101 5.83 6.70 14.68
N LEU A 102 5.60 7.94 15.16
CA LEU A 102 5.41 9.10 14.28
C LEU A 102 6.65 9.40 13.44
N LYS A 103 7.86 9.32 14.03
CA LYS A 103 9.12 9.49 13.28
C LYS A 103 9.31 8.39 12.23
N PHE A 104 8.93 7.16 12.52
CA PHE A 104 8.99 6.08 11.53
C PHE A 104 8.01 6.34 10.38
N LEU A 105 6.73 6.60 10.70
CA LEU A 105 5.69 6.80 9.70
C LEU A 105 5.94 8.05 8.83
N TRP A 106 6.37 9.18 9.42
CA TRP A 106 6.58 10.46 8.73
C TRP A 106 8.05 10.82 8.47
N GLY A 107 9.00 9.96 8.83
CA GLY A 107 10.42 10.20 8.60
C GLY A 107 10.82 10.14 7.13
N GLU A 108 12.04 10.60 6.86
CA GLU A 108 12.63 10.62 5.51
C GLU A 108 12.77 9.22 4.90
N GLU A 109 12.99 8.19 5.73
CA GLU A 109 13.16 6.81 5.27
C GLU A 109 11.94 6.29 4.49
N ASN A 110 10.74 6.68 4.89
CA ASN A 110 9.49 6.22 4.27
C ASN A 110 8.84 7.27 3.35
N ILE A 111 9.55 8.37 3.02
CA ILE A 111 8.95 9.50 2.30
C ILE A 111 8.43 9.12 0.91
N LYS A 112 9.15 8.26 0.17
CA LYS A 112 8.74 7.88 -1.19
C LYS A 112 7.46 7.04 -1.20
N LEU A 113 7.29 6.18 -0.20
CA LEU A 113 6.04 5.41 -0.03
C LEU A 113 4.87 6.33 0.33
N ARG A 114 5.09 7.35 1.17
CA ARG A 114 4.07 8.40 1.40
C ARG A 114 3.80 9.25 0.16
N GLN A 115 4.83 9.59 -0.61
CA GLN A 115 4.68 10.38 -1.83
C GLN A 115 3.80 9.68 -2.85
N TRP A 116 3.84 8.34 -2.94
CA TRP A 116 2.92 7.60 -3.80
C TRP A 116 1.45 7.94 -3.47
N ALA A 117 1.07 7.87 -2.19
CA ALA A 117 -0.27 8.24 -1.74
C ALA A 117 -0.65 9.68 -2.12
N TYR A 118 0.24 10.65 -1.87
CA TYR A 118 -0.01 12.05 -2.24
C TYR A 118 -0.10 12.27 -3.75
N LYS A 119 0.70 11.53 -4.52
CA LYS A 119 0.67 11.58 -5.98
C LYS A 119 -0.63 11.03 -6.54
N ILE A 120 -1.25 10.03 -5.91
CA ILE A 120 -2.58 9.53 -6.30
C ILE A 120 -3.65 10.61 -6.06
N PHE A 121 -3.66 11.23 -4.88
CA PHE A 121 -4.56 12.35 -4.58
C PHE A 121 -4.38 13.54 -5.56
N SER A 122 -3.15 13.82 -5.99
CA SER A 122 -2.89 14.97 -6.87
C SER A 122 -3.32 14.74 -8.32
N ILE A 123 -3.36 13.50 -8.79
CA ILE A 123 -3.81 13.18 -10.16
C ILE A 123 -5.32 12.91 -10.24
N CYS A 124 -5.99 12.76 -9.11
CA CYS A 124 -7.41 12.48 -9.00
C CYS A 124 -8.02 13.29 -7.85
N PRO A 125 -8.29 14.60 -8.04
CA PRO A 125 -8.93 15.40 -7.01
C PRO A 125 -10.43 15.07 -6.86
N PRO A 126 -11.09 15.46 -5.74
CA PRO A 126 -12.51 15.16 -5.49
C PRO A 126 -13.48 15.64 -6.58
N GLU A 127 -13.18 16.74 -7.26
CA GLU A 127 -13.97 17.33 -8.34
C GLU A 127 -13.73 16.69 -9.71
N GLU A 128 -12.87 15.68 -9.80
CA GLU A 128 -12.50 15.03 -11.05
C GLU A 128 -13.71 14.34 -11.73
N ASP A 129 -13.67 14.27 -13.06
CA ASP A 129 -14.65 13.58 -13.88
C ASP A 129 -14.76 12.10 -13.47
N ILE A 130 -15.99 11.61 -13.37
CA ILE A 130 -16.28 10.25 -12.88
C ILE A 130 -15.61 9.16 -13.71
N LEU A 131 -15.46 9.36 -15.03
CA LEU A 131 -14.77 8.39 -15.88
C LEU A 131 -13.27 8.38 -15.58
N MET A 132 -12.69 9.52 -15.23
CA MET A 132 -11.29 9.60 -14.84
C MET A 132 -11.05 9.00 -13.46
N LYS A 133 -11.99 9.17 -12.52
CA LYS A 133 -11.97 8.48 -11.22
C LYS A 133 -11.99 6.97 -11.40
N LEU A 134 -12.89 6.46 -12.23
CA LEU A 134 -12.95 5.03 -12.59
C LEU A 134 -11.61 4.55 -13.15
N VAL A 135 -11.02 5.28 -14.12
CA VAL A 135 -9.72 4.91 -14.69
C VAL A 135 -8.61 4.84 -13.64
N VAL A 136 -8.60 5.76 -12.67
CA VAL A 136 -7.62 5.74 -11.58
C VAL A 136 -7.83 4.55 -10.65
N VAL A 137 -9.07 4.26 -10.26
CA VAL A 137 -9.40 3.09 -9.42
C VAL A 137 -9.00 1.79 -10.11
N GLU A 138 -9.46 1.56 -11.34
CA GLU A 138 -9.12 0.38 -12.14
C GLU A 138 -7.61 0.21 -12.33
N SER A 139 -6.87 1.31 -12.48
CA SER A 139 -5.41 1.26 -12.60
C SER A 139 -4.74 0.88 -11.27
N ILE A 140 -5.25 1.38 -10.14
CA ILE A 140 -4.72 1.04 -8.80
C ILE A 140 -4.97 -0.42 -8.48
N GLU A 141 -6.19 -0.91 -8.72
CA GLU A 141 -6.56 -2.32 -8.51
C GLU A 141 -5.76 -3.25 -9.41
N ALA A 142 -5.64 -2.94 -10.71
CA ALA A 142 -4.84 -3.75 -11.63
C ALA A 142 -3.36 -3.80 -11.20
N ALA A 143 -2.80 -2.68 -10.74
CA ALA A 143 -1.44 -2.63 -10.22
C ALA A 143 -1.29 -3.42 -8.92
N GLY A 144 -2.24 -3.28 -7.98
CA GLY A 144 -2.29 -4.02 -6.72
C GLY A 144 -2.43 -5.52 -6.94
N ASN A 145 -3.32 -5.95 -7.83
CA ASN A 145 -3.57 -7.34 -8.19
C ASN A 145 -2.29 -8.07 -8.64
N CYS A 146 -1.42 -7.38 -9.39
CA CYS A 146 -0.12 -7.92 -9.81
C CYS A 146 0.74 -8.35 -8.61
N ALA A 147 0.71 -7.60 -7.51
CA ALA A 147 1.47 -7.90 -6.31
C ALA A 147 0.71 -8.83 -5.35
N PHE A 148 -0.62 -8.71 -5.25
CA PHE A 148 -1.46 -9.53 -4.35
C PHE A 148 -1.44 -11.02 -4.70
N VAL A 149 -1.26 -11.38 -5.97
CA VAL A 149 -1.02 -12.77 -6.37
C VAL A 149 0.20 -13.33 -5.66
N GLU A 150 1.31 -12.57 -5.62
CA GLU A 150 2.54 -12.98 -4.94
C GLU A 150 2.41 -12.91 -3.42
N PHE A 151 1.77 -11.87 -2.88
CA PHE A 151 1.51 -11.75 -1.45
C PHE A 151 0.72 -12.95 -0.93
N SER A 152 -0.30 -13.39 -1.68
CA SER A 152 -1.14 -14.53 -1.32
C SER A 152 -0.34 -15.84 -1.25
N GLN A 153 0.61 -16.04 -2.16
CA GLN A 153 1.51 -17.19 -2.11
C GLN A 153 2.46 -17.13 -0.90
N ILE A 154 3.01 -15.95 -0.60
CA ILE A 154 3.87 -15.77 0.57
C ILE A 154 3.08 -15.94 1.87
N ALA A 155 1.86 -15.42 1.95
CA ALA A 155 0.97 -15.58 3.08
C ALA A 155 0.63 -17.06 3.35
N LYS A 156 0.52 -17.87 2.28
CA LYS A 156 0.35 -19.33 2.41
C LYS A 156 1.59 -19.98 3.02
N GLU A 157 2.79 -19.61 2.58
CA GLU A 157 4.04 -20.09 3.19
C GLU A 157 4.15 -19.67 4.65
N LEU A 158 3.80 -18.41 4.98
CA LEU A 158 3.77 -17.95 6.36
C LEU A 158 2.77 -18.73 7.20
N GLN A 159 1.57 -19.02 6.68
CA GLN A 159 0.58 -19.81 7.37
C GLN A 159 1.09 -21.23 7.69
N GLU A 160 1.91 -21.83 6.82
CA GLU A 160 2.54 -23.13 7.10
C GLU A 160 3.50 -23.06 8.30
N ILE A 161 4.20 -21.93 8.46
CA ILE A 161 5.16 -21.69 9.55
C ILE A 161 4.45 -21.29 10.85
N THR A 162 3.56 -20.29 10.80
CA THR A 162 2.98 -19.62 11.97
C THR A 162 1.64 -20.20 12.39
N LYS A 163 0.98 -20.97 11.50
CA LYS A 163 -0.41 -21.44 11.65
C LYS A 163 -1.46 -20.32 11.74
N HIS A 164 -1.08 -19.09 11.41
CA HIS A 164 -2.01 -17.97 11.32
C HIS A 164 -2.54 -17.79 9.90
N ARG A 165 -3.80 -17.35 9.80
CA ARG A 165 -4.41 -16.96 8.52
C ARG A 165 -4.27 -15.45 8.37
N TYR A 166 -3.68 -15.02 7.27
CA TYR A 166 -3.52 -13.62 6.90
C TYR A 166 -4.65 -13.20 5.96
N LEU A 167 -5.34 -12.10 6.26
CA LEU A 167 -6.51 -11.65 5.52
C LEU A 167 -6.14 -10.67 4.40
N TYR A 168 -5.36 -9.64 4.73
CA TYR A 168 -5.00 -8.56 3.79
C TYR A 168 -4.00 -9.03 2.75
N PHE A 169 -2.96 -9.75 3.16
CA PHE A 169 -1.95 -10.28 2.25
C PHE A 169 -2.29 -11.67 1.70
N GLY A 170 -3.35 -12.30 2.22
CA GLY A 170 -3.73 -13.65 1.85
C GLY A 170 -4.77 -13.74 0.74
N ALA A 171 -5.19 -14.98 0.47
CA ALA A 171 -6.19 -15.29 -0.56
C ALA A 171 -7.57 -14.65 -0.33
N PHE A 172 -7.87 -14.17 0.88
CA PHE A 172 -9.14 -13.51 1.18
C PHE A 172 -9.26 -12.16 0.48
N HIS A 173 -8.26 -11.28 0.62
CA HIS A 173 -8.23 -10.00 -0.07
C HIS A 173 -8.08 -10.20 -1.59
N LEU A 174 -7.20 -11.11 -2.03
CA LEU A 174 -7.08 -11.44 -3.45
C LEU A 174 -8.42 -11.88 -4.05
N ALA A 175 -9.21 -12.70 -3.32
CA ALA A 175 -10.52 -13.12 -3.78
C ALA A 175 -11.53 -11.97 -3.86
N LYS A 176 -11.36 -10.87 -3.11
CA LYS A 176 -12.17 -9.65 -3.28
C LYS A 176 -11.71 -8.86 -4.49
N GLU A 177 -10.40 -8.62 -4.63
CA GLU A 177 -9.80 -7.97 -5.79
C GLU A 177 -10.12 -8.70 -7.12
N THR A 178 -10.13 -10.04 -7.12
CA THR A 178 -10.52 -10.86 -8.29
C THR A 178 -12.02 -11.18 -8.32
N GLY A 179 -12.76 -10.83 -7.28
CA GLY A 179 -14.11 -11.28 -7.01
C GLY A 179 -15.03 -10.17 -6.49
N HIS A 180 -14.83 -8.92 -6.92
CA HIS A 180 -15.82 -7.84 -6.91
C HIS A 180 -17.07 -8.20 -7.79
N LEU A 181 -17.37 -9.50 -7.98
CA LEU A 181 -18.28 -10.08 -8.98
C LEU A 181 -19.22 -11.16 -8.46
N LEU A 182 -19.98 -10.91 -7.40
CA LEU A 182 -21.11 -11.79 -7.05
C LEU A 182 -22.42 -11.02 -7.14
N VAL A 183 -23.14 -11.34 -8.23
CA VAL A 183 -24.43 -10.85 -8.75
C VAL A 183 -24.31 -9.64 -9.70
N ASN A 184 -24.57 -9.87 -11.01
CA ASN A 184 -24.65 -8.88 -12.12
C ASN A 184 -23.33 -8.36 -12.74
N MET A 185 -22.24 -9.12 -12.66
CA MET A 185 -20.94 -8.57 -13.04
C MET A 185 -20.57 -8.66 -14.52
N ASP A 186 -21.01 -9.70 -15.24
CA ASP A 186 -20.95 -9.67 -16.71
C ASP A 186 -21.63 -8.39 -17.22
N SER A 187 -22.76 -7.99 -16.62
CA SER A 187 -23.42 -6.74 -17.00
C SER A 187 -22.63 -5.46 -16.62
N ILE A 188 -21.90 -5.43 -15.51
CA ILE A 188 -21.11 -4.25 -15.10
C ILE A 188 -19.83 -4.13 -15.92
N GLU A 189 -19.07 -5.21 -16.15
CA GLU A 189 -17.90 -5.19 -17.02
C GLU A 189 -18.28 -4.80 -18.45
N HIS A 190 -19.36 -5.38 -18.99
CA HIS A 190 -19.86 -5.01 -20.32
C HIS A 190 -20.36 -3.56 -20.34
N PHE A 191 -21.00 -3.07 -19.26
CA PHE A 191 -21.41 -1.68 -19.13
C PHE A 191 -20.20 -0.74 -19.17
N ILE A 192 -19.17 -1.01 -18.37
CA ILE A 192 -17.93 -0.22 -18.33
C ILE A 192 -17.23 -0.26 -19.68
N GLU A 193 -17.04 -1.43 -20.29
CA GLU A 193 -16.41 -1.56 -21.60
C GLU A 193 -17.11 -0.74 -22.67
N ALA A 194 -18.45 -0.71 -22.63
CA ALA A 194 -19.30 -0.03 -23.60
C ALA A 194 -19.26 1.50 -23.50
N ILE A 195 -18.77 2.07 -22.38
CA ILE A 195 -18.63 3.52 -22.20
C ILE A 195 -17.74 4.10 -23.32
N GLN A 196 -18.29 5.04 -24.08
CA GLN A 196 -17.55 5.75 -25.13
C GLN A 196 -16.86 6.97 -24.53
N LEU A 197 -15.55 7.09 -24.80
CA LEU A 197 -14.77 8.25 -24.40
C LEU A 197 -14.60 9.19 -25.60
N THR A 198 -14.67 10.49 -25.35
CA THR A 198 -14.16 11.48 -26.31
C THR A 198 -12.65 11.33 -26.49
N ALA A 199 -12.10 11.90 -27.57
CA ALA A 199 -10.66 11.89 -27.81
C ALA A 199 -9.87 12.51 -26.63
N ALA A 200 -10.35 13.63 -26.09
CA ALA A 200 -9.73 14.31 -24.94
C ALA A 200 -9.80 13.46 -23.66
N GLN A 201 -10.94 12.82 -23.37
CA GLN A 201 -11.06 11.91 -22.23
C GLN A 201 -10.14 10.69 -22.37
N LYS A 202 -10.02 10.15 -23.58
CA LYS A 202 -9.14 9.01 -23.85
C LYS A 202 -7.66 9.36 -23.65
N GLU A 203 -7.22 10.50 -24.14
CA GLU A 203 -5.85 11.00 -23.93
C GLU A 203 -5.54 11.23 -22.44
N LYS A 204 -6.48 11.88 -21.73
CA LYS A 204 -6.36 12.07 -20.27
C LYS A 204 -6.33 10.74 -19.53
N ALA A 205 -7.20 9.79 -19.89
CA ALA A 205 -7.24 8.47 -19.29
C ALA A 205 -5.91 7.73 -19.45
N PHE A 206 -5.33 7.69 -20.66
CA PHE A 206 -4.00 7.07 -20.85
C PHE A 206 -2.92 7.73 -20.00
N THR A 207 -2.93 9.06 -19.90
CA THR A 207 -1.99 9.80 -19.04
C THR A 207 -2.16 9.41 -17.56
N LEU A 208 -3.39 9.23 -17.08
CA LEU A 208 -3.66 8.80 -15.71
C LEU A 208 -3.17 7.37 -15.46
N VAL A 209 -3.45 6.44 -16.39
CA VAL A 209 -2.95 5.06 -16.32
C VAL A 209 -1.41 5.06 -16.21
N GLU A 210 -0.72 5.80 -17.10
CA GLU A 210 0.74 5.88 -17.07
C GLU A 210 1.27 6.39 -15.72
N LYS A 211 0.65 7.43 -15.17
CA LYS A 211 1.03 8.00 -13.87
C LYS A 211 0.83 7.01 -12.74
N VAL A 212 -0.33 6.35 -12.66
CA VAL A 212 -0.62 5.37 -11.60
C VAL A 212 0.43 4.25 -11.61
N PHE A 213 0.69 3.65 -12.77
CA PHE A 213 1.65 2.57 -12.90
C PHE A 213 3.10 3.03 -12.63
N ALA A 214 3.48 4.22 -13.08
CA ALA A 214 4.81 4.78 -12.77
C ALA A 214 4.98 4.99 -11.25
N TYR A 215 3.99 5.55 -10.58
CA TYR A 215 4.06 5.77 -9.13
C TYR A 215 4.06 4.46 -8.34
N CYS A 216 3.31 3.45 -8.81
CA CYS A 216 3.33 2.12 -8.22
C CYS A 216 4.71 1.46 -8.38
N ALA A 217 5.33 1.54 -9.56
CA ALA A 217 6.67 1.02 -9.79
C ALA A 217 7.73 1.69 -8.90
N GLU A 218 7.68 3.02 -8.74
CA GLU A 218 8.54 3.75 -7.80
C GLU A 218 8.36 3.29 -6.35
N ALA A 219 7.12 3.03 -5.93
CA ALA A 219 6.81 2.52 -4.59
C ALA A 219 7.34 1.09 -4.40
N MET A 220 7.17 0.20 -5.39
CA MET A 220 7.71 -1.16 -5.36
C MET A 220 9.23 -1.20 -5.25
N ASP A 221 9.93 -0.31 -5.97
CA ASP A 221 11.38 -0.14 -5.83
C ASP A 221 11.77 0.26 -4.39
N GLU A 222 10.98 1.12 -3.75
CA GLU A 222 11.24 1.51 -2.37
C GLU A 222 10.93 0.39 -1.37
N MET A 223 9.85 -0.37 -1.58
CA MET A 223 9.56 -1.58 -0.78
C MET A 223 10.70 -2.58 -0.87
N LEU A 224 11.26 -2.80 -2.06
CA LEU A 224 12.42 -3.67 -2.25
C LEU A 224 13.64 -3.14 -1.47
N ARG A 225 13.97 -1.85 -1.60
CA ARG A 225 15.08 -1.24 -0.85
C ARG A 225 14.90 -1.39 0.66
N PHE A 226 13.69 -1.16 1.16
CA PHE A 226 13.39 -1.33 2.57
C PHE A 226 13.61 -2.78 3.02
N ALA A 227 13.04 -3.74 2.30
CA ALA A 227 13.21 -5.17 2.61
C ALA A 227 14.66 -5.65 2.51
N GLN A 228 15.53 -4.98 1.74
CA GLN A 228 16.96 -5.30 1.69
C GLN A 228 17.77 -4.66 2.83
N LYS A 229 17.28 -3.57 3.41
CA LYS A 229 17.98 -2.79 4.45
C LYS A 229 17.54 -3.14 5.87
N HIS A 230 16.36 -3.74 6.04
CA HIS A 230 15.75 -4.06 7.34
C HIS A 230 15.50 -5.57 7.45
N THR A 231 15.67 -6.12 8.64
CA THR A 231 15.31 -7.52 8.91
C THR A 231 13.86 -7.61 9.38
N TYR A 232 13.17 -8.71 9.07
CA TYR A 232 11.77 -8.88 9.46
C TYR A 232 11.54 -8.88 10.98
N ASP A 233 12.56 -9.22 11.79
CA ASP A 233 12.49 -9.28 13.25
C ASP A 233 12.79 -7.93 13.93
N GLN A 234 13.37 -6.98 13.20
CA GLN A 234 13.69 -5.63 13.67
C GLN A 234 13.37 -4.59 12.59
N PRO A 235 12.12 -4.51 12.10
CA PRO A 235 11.78 -3.67 10.94
C PRO A 235 11.98 -2.17 11.20
N PHE A 236 11.99 -1.75 12.47
CA PHE A 236 12.19 -0.35 12.88
C PHE A 236 13.66 0.02 13.06
N ILE A 237 14.59 -0.93 12.84
CA ILE A 237 16.03 -0.74 12.97
C ILE A 237 16.70 -1.15 11.65
N THR A 238 17.68 -0.38 11.20
CA THR A 238 18.45 -0.71 9.99
C THR A 238 19.45 -1.84 10.26
N MET A 239 19.82 -2.63 9.24
CA MET A 239 20.85 -3.67 9.36
C MET A 239 22.21 -3.13 9.86
N ASP A 240 22.55 -1.88 9.53
CA ASP A 240 23.76 -1.24 10.03
C ASP A 240 23.67 -0.89 11.52
N GLY A 241 22.46 -0.55 12.00
CA GLY A 241 22.17 -0.41 13.43
C GLY A 241 22.27 -1.73 14.20
N ILE A 242 21.90 -2.86 13.57
CA ILE A 242 22.05 -4.21 14.15
C ILE A 242 23.52 -4.60 14.30
N LYS A 243 24.37 -4.28 13.31
CA LYS A 243 25.82 -4.53 13.40
C LYS A 243 26.49 -3.74 14.52
N GLN A 244 26.00 -2.54 14.82
CA GLN A 244 26.53 -1.70 15.90
C GLN A 244 26.02 -2.12 17.30
N SER A 245 24.83 -2.70 17.41
CA SER A 245 24.30 -3.21 18.68
C SER A 245 24.86 -4.59 19.09
N GLY A 246 25.57 -5.27 18.18
CA GLY A 246 26.25 -6.55 18.43
C GLY A 246 27.51 -6.49 19.32
N THR A 247 27.98 -5.30 19.71
CA THR A 247 28.98 -5.15 20.77
C THR A 247 28.29 -5.22 22.13
N SER A 248 28.54 -6.29 22.86
CA SER A 248 28.05 -6.52 24.22
C SER A 248 28.14 -5.26 25.09
N ILE A 249 27.00 -4.68 25.44
CA ILE A 249 26.92 -3.70 26.52
C ILE A 249 27.05 -4.49 27.82
N SER A 250 28.29 -4.60 28.31
CA SER A 250 28.52 -4.90 29.72
C SER A 250 27.91 -3.77 30.52
N VAL A 251 26.88 -4.09 31.30
CA VAL A 251 26.29 -3.18 32.27
C VAL A 251 27.36 -2.83 33.31
N THR A 252 27.91 -1.63 33.23
CA THR A 252 28.51 -0.98 34.39
C THR A 252 27.88 0.39 34.55
N LYS A 253 27.10 0.52 35.62
CA LYS A 253 26.74 1.78 36.27
C LYS A 253 27.99 2.64 36.41
N ALA A 254 27.94 3.89 35.97
CA ALA A 254 28.26 5.09 36.74
C ALA A 254 28.50 6.29 35.81
N GLU A 255 28.03 7.44 36.27
CA GLU A 255 28.55 8.78 35.96
C GLU A 255 28.22 9.43 34.61
N ALA A 256 27.21 10.31 34.62
CA ALA A 256 27.30 11.60 33.97
C ALA A 256 26.40 12.63 34.68
N LEU A 257 26.86 13.10 35.83
CA LEU A 257 26.50 14.42 36.35
C LEU A 257 27.32 15.47 35.58
N HIS A 258 26.68 16.61 35.32
CA HIS A 258 27.26 17.88 34.87
C HIS A 258 27.80 17.99 33.43
N LYS A 259 27.00 18.63 32.55
CA LYS A 259 27.27 19.98 32.02
C LYS A 259 26.26 20.35 30.92
N CYS A 260 25.25 21.13 31.28
CA CYS A 260 24.83 22.29 30.47
C CYS A 260 23.87 23.12 31.31
N GLY A 261 24.34 24.28 31.78
CA GLY A 261 23.49 25.24 32.45
C GLY A 261 22.55 25.88 31.42
N MET A 262 21.25 25.78 31.65
CA MET A 262 20.30 26.81 31.24
C MET A 262 19.24 26.96 32.33
N SER A 263 19.06 28.21 32.72
CA SER A 263 18.18 28.73 33.76
C SER A 263 16.73 28.33 33.56
N ALA A 264 16.08 27.99 34.68
CA ALA A 264 14.64 27.81 34.77
C ALA A 264 13.90 29.11 34.40
N ILE A 265 13.01 29.01 33.41
CA ILE A 265 11.93 29.99 33.21
C ILE A 265 10.77 29.52 34.09
N ARG A 266 10.44 30.31 35.11
CA ARG A 266 9.17 30.19 35.85
C ARG A 266 8.07 30.82 35.00
N LEU A 267 7.04 30.05 34.67
CA LEU A 267 5.77 30.58 34.21
C LEU A 267 4.94 30.94 35.44
N THR A 268 4.62 32.23 35.56
CA THR A 268 3.41 32.72 36.25
C THR A 268 2.30 32.83 35.24
#